data_AF-A0A224Y0L5-F1
#
_entry.id   AF-A0A224Y0L5-F1
#
_cell.length_a   1.000
_cell.length_b   1.000
_cell.length_c   1.000
_cell.angle_alpha   90.00
_cell.angle_beta   90.00
_cell.angle_gamma   90.00
#
_symmetry.space_group_name_H-M   'P 1'
#
loop_
_entity.id
_entity.type
_entity.pdbx_description
1 polymer ?
#
loop_
_entity_poly.entity_id
_entity_poly.type
_entity_poly.pdbx_seq_one_letter_code
_entity_poly.pdbx_strand_id
1 'polypeptide(L)'
;MANTFCVVLVATLFVSGFAVQPYLGLLKGYIHRKSGETRGVLNQQLGLAANEVNSRVTTDEQRACVNNQLRNLFAEGNAEVGLATKRLMNLAVSHSASLPSTPTADVYKVVDFEFAKVVNELPHKVEELNKCLG
;
A
#
# COMPACT_ATOMS: atom_id res chain seq x y z
N MET A 1 40.99 -3.68 40.92
CA MET A 1 40.00 -2.82 40.23
C MET A 1 39.79 -3.28 38.78
N ALA A 2 39.27 -4.49 38.57
CA ALA A 2 39.14 -5.11 37.24
C ALA A 2 37.68 -5.41 36.82
N ASN A 3 36.71 -5.23 37.74
CA ASN A 3 35.33 -5.71 37.53
C ASN A 3 34.38 -4.63 37.00
N THR A 4 34.81 -3.37 36.90
CA THR A 4 33.95 -2.26 36.48
C THR A 4 33.90 -2.11 34.95
N PHE A 5 34.89 -2.61 34.22
CA PHE A 5 34.99 -2.45 32.76
C PHE A 5 34.09 -3.43 31.98
N CYS A 6 33.75 -4.60 32.53
CA CYS A 6 32.85 -5.55 31.86
C CYS A 6 31.37 -5.11 31.91
N VAL A 7 30.94 -4.45 32.98
CA VAL A 7 29.51 -4.10 33.15
C VAL A 7 29.09 -2.96 32.21
N VAL A 8 30.01 -2.03 31.93
CA VAL A 8 29.73 -0.89 31.03
C VAL A 8 29.60 -1.34 29.57
N LEU A 9 30.38 -2.34 29.14
CA LEU A 9 30.36 -2.85 27.76
C LEU A 9 29.07 -3.61 27.43
N VAL A 10 28.51 -4.36 28.39
CA VAL A 10 27.23 -5.07 28.23
C VAL A 10 26.06 -4.08 28.15
N ALA A 11 26.08 -3.02 28.96
CA ALA A 11 25.02 -2.01 28.93
C ALA A 11 24.98 -1.24 27.59
N THR A 12 26.13 -0.93 26.99
CA THR A 12 26.19 -0.23 25.69
C THR A 12 25.72 -1.08 24.50
N LEU A 13 25.84 -2.41 24.58
CA LEU A 13 25.33 -3.33 23.56
C LEU A 13 23.79 -3.48 23.62
N PHE A 14 23.19 -3.33 24.80
CA PHE A 14 21.72 -3.38 24.92
C PHE A 14 21.05 -2.09 24.43
N VAL A 15 21.68 -0.92 24.57
CA VAL A 15 21.08 0.34 24.10
C VAL A 15 21.10 0.49 22.57
N SER A 16 22.03 -0.18 21.89
CA SER A 16 22.14 -0.15 20.41
C SER A 16 21.20 -1.13 19.69
N GLY A 17 20.67 -2.15 20.38
CA GLY A 17 19.69 -3.10 19.81
C GLY A 17 18.26 -2.54 19.72
N PHE A 18 17.90 -1.55 20.54
CA PHE A 18 16.53 -1.04 20.65
C PHE A 18 16.19 0.14 19.74
N ALA A 19 17.16 0.76 19.04
CA ALA A 19 16.86 1.89 18.16
C ALA A 19 16.34 1.46 16.77
N VAL A 20 16.71 0.27 16.29
CA VAL A 20 16.35 -0.21 14.94
C VAL A 20 14.91 -0.76 14.89
N GLN A 21 14.46 -1.41 15.97
CA GLN A 21 13.12 -2.00 16.07
C GLN A 21 11.93 -1.01 16.05
N PRO A 22 11.93 0.12 16.81
CA PRO A 22 10.78 1.02 16.85
C PRO A 22 10.55 1.69 15.50
N TYR A 23 11.60 2.02 14.77
CA TYR A 23 11.50 2.65 13.45
C TYR A 23 10.88 1.71 12.42
N LEU A 24 11.32 0.45 12.38
CA LEU A 24 10.74 -0.56 11.49
C LEU A 24 9.27 -0.81 11.84
N GLY A 25 8.91 -0.85 13.12
CA GLY A 25 7.53 -0.98 13.57
C GLY A 25 6.63 0.17 13.08
N LEU A 26 7.09 1.41 13.23
CA LEU A 26 6.39 2.61 12.76
C LEU A 26 6.20 2.60 11.24
N LEU A 27 7.24 2.24 10.48
CA LEU A 27 7.16 2.16 9.02
C LEU A 27 6.18 1.08 8.56
N LYS A 28 6.20 -0.11 9.18
CA LYS A 28 5.21 -1.17 8.90
C LYS A 28 3.78 -0.69 9.17
N GLY A 29 3.57 0.00 10.29
CA GLY A 29 2.29 0.62 10.62
C GLY A 29 1.84 1.61 9.55
N TYR A 30 2.76 2.48 9.09
CA TYR A 30 2.48 3.44 8.03
C TYR A 30 2.09 2.77 6.71
N ILE A 31 2.85 1.76 6.27
CA ILE A 31 2.56 0.99 5.04
C ILE A 31 1.17 0.34 5.12
N HIS A 32 0.82 -0.28 6.26
CA HIS A 32 -0.52 -0.87 6.44
C HIS A 32 -1.63 0.18 6.41
N ARG A 33 -1.43 1.34 7.03
CA ARG A 33 -2.39 2.44 6.99
C ARG A 33 -2.61 2.93 5.55
N LYS A 34 -1.52 3.23 4.83
CA LYS A 34 -1.56 3.65 3.43
C LYS A 34 -2.18 2.59 2.52
N SER A 35 -1.91 1.31 2.76
CA SER A 35 -2.57 0.19 2.07
C SER A 35 -4.10 0.24 2.24
N GLY A 36 -4.58 0.42 3.47
CA GLY A 36 -6.01 0.56 3.76
C GLY A 36 -6.66 1.78 3.11
N GLU A 37 -6.02 2.95 3.24
CA GLU A 37 -6.46 4.19 2.59
C GLU A 37 -6.56 4.02 1.07
N THR A 38 -5.55 3.40 0.45
CA THR A 38 -5.49 3.19 -1.00
C THR A 38 -6.60 2.27 -1.48
N ARG A 39 -6.89 1.17 -0.75
CA ARG A 39 -8.06 0.32 -1.06
C ARG A 39 -9.37 1.11 -0.95
N GLY A 40 -9.50 1.97 0.05
CA GLY A 40 -10.67 2.82 0.22
C GLY A 40 -10.90 3.73 -0.98
N VAL A 41 -9.85 4.45 -1.41
CA VAL A 41 -9.90 5.34 -2.58
C VAL A 41 -10.22 4.57 -3.86
N LEU A 42 -9.51 3.46 -4.09
CA LEU A 42 -9.72 2.60 -5.26
C LEU A 42 -11.18 2.11 -5.32
N ASN A 43 -11.69 1.61 -4.21
CA ASN A 43 -13.04 1.06 -4.18
C ASN A 43 -14.10 2.15 -4.37
N GLN A 44 -13.88 3.33 -3.79
CA GLN A 44 -14.78 4.46 -3.95
C GLN A 44 -14.84 4.92 -5.41
N GLN A 45 -13.68 5.08 -6.07
CA GLN A 45 -13.63 5.53 -7.45
C GLN A 45 -14.23 4.51 -8.43
N LEU A 46 -13.96 3.21 -8.24
CA LEU A 46 -14.61 2.15 -9.03
C LEU A 46 -16.13 2.13 -8.81
N GLY A 47 -16.59 2.35 -7.58
CA GLY A 47 -18.03 2.44 -7.28
C GLY A 47 -18.70 3.63 -7.97
N LEU A 48 -18.03 4.80 -7.99
CA LEU A 48 -18.53 5.98 -8.71
C LEU A 48 -18.59 5.73 -10.22
N ALA A 49 -17.54 5.16 -10.80
CA ALA A 49 -17.50 4.80 -12.21
C ALA A 49 -18.61 3.80 -12.58
N ALA A 50 -18.82 2.78 -11.75
CA ALA A 50 -19.88 1.80 -11.94
C ALA A 50 -21.28 2.45 -11.90
N ASN A 51 -21.52 3.37 -10.97
CA ASN A 51 -22.79 4.09 -10.89
C ASN A 51 -23.04 4.92 -12.15
N GLU A 52 -22.01 5.59 -12.65
CA GLU A 52 -22.10 6.36 -13.89
C GLU A 52 -22.41 5.46 -15.10
N VAL A 53 -21.70 4.33 -15.24
CA VAL A 53 -21.94 3.39 -16.33
C VAL A 53 -23.33 2.74 -16.20
N ASN A 54 -23.74 2.35 -15.00
CA ASN A 54 -25.06 1.77 -14.74
C ASN A 54 -26.21 2.71 -15.09
N SER A 55 -26.00 4.04 -15.01
CA SER A 55 -27.01 5.01 -15.46
C SER A 55 -27.25 4.99 -16.99
N ARG A 56 -26.30 4.43 -17.75
CA ARG A 56 -26.31 4.33 -19.21
C ARG A 56 -26.66 2.92 -19.72
N VAL A 57 -26.73 1.95 -18.83
CA VAL A 57 -27.11 0.56 -19.14
C VAL A 57 -28.60 0.50 -19.50
N THR A 58 -28.92 -0.12 -20.65
CA THR A 58 -30.30 -0.25 -21.15
C THR A 58 -30.80 -1.69 -21.20
N THR A 59 -29.90 -2.68 -21.17
CA THR A 59 -30.26 -4.11 -21.20
C THR A 59 -29.72 -4.89 -20.00
N ASP A 60 -30.31 -6.05 -19.72
CA ASP A 60 -29.84 -6.93 -18.65
C ASP A 60 -28.48 -7.57 -18.98
N GLU A 61 -28.17 -7.80 -20.26
CA GLU A 61 -26.85 -8.27 -20.71
C GLU A 61 -25.77 -7.23 -20.42
N GLN A 62 -26.03 -5.95 -20.72
CA GLN A 62 -25.12 -4.85 -20.41
C GLN A 62 -24.91 -4.74 -18.88
N ARG A 63 -25.97 -4.87 -18.08
CA ARG A 63 -25.87 -4.86 -16.61
C ARG A 63 -25.02 -6.02 -16.10
N ALA A 64 -25.20 -7.22 -16.64
CA ALA A 64 -24.41 -8.39 -16.26
C ALA A 64 -22.93 -8.21 -16.63
N CYS A 65 -22.64 -7.66 -17.81
CA CYS A 65 -21.28 -7.34 -18.25
C CYS A 65 -20.59 -6.35 -17.30
N VAL A 66 -21.23 -5.22 -17.00
CA VAL A 66 -20.68 -4.18 -16.12
C VAL A 66 -20.41 -4.74 -14.73
N ASN A 67 -21.34 -5.50 -14.16
CA ASN A 67 -21.15 -6.11 -12.84
C ASN A 67 -20.01 -7.12 -12.81
N ASN A 68 -19.85 -7.91 -13.87
CA ASN A 68 -18.76 -8.88 -13.97
C ASN A 68 -17.39 -8.18 -14.09
N GLN A 69 -17.28 -7.19 -14.98
CA GLN A 69 -16.06 -6.40 -15.08
C GLN A 69 -15.73 -5.67 -13.79
N LEU A 70 -16.71 -5.03 -13.16
CA LEU A 70 -16.51 -4.32 -11.92
C LEU A 70 -15.92 -5.22 -10.82
N ARG A 71 -16.41 -6.46 -10.70
CA ARG A 71 -15.84 -7.45 -9.77
C ARG A 71 -14.38 -7.76 -10.09
N ASN A 72 -14.03 -7.93 -11.37
CA ASN A 72 -12.65 -8.16 -11.80
C ASN A 72 -11.76 -6.96 -11.46
N LEU A 73 -12.22 -5.74 -11.75
CA LEU A 73 -11.50 -4.51 -11.44
C LEU A 73 -11.25 -4.32 -9.93
N PHE A 74 -12.26 -4.63 -9.10
CA PHE A 74 -12.08 -4.65 -7.65
C PHE A 74 -11.05 -5.69 -7.21
N ALA A 75 -11.11 -6.90 -7.75
CA ALA A 75 -10.18 -7.97 -7.39
C ALA A 75 -8.74 -7.62 -7.80
N GLU A 76 -8.55 -7.11 -9.02
CA GLU A 76 -7.27 -6.71 -9.57
C GLU A 76 -6.67 -5.52 -8.80
N GLY A 77 -7.44 -4.47 -8.58
CA GLY A 77 -6.99 -3.31 -7.82
C GLY A 77 -6.58 -3.68 -6.39
N ASN A 78 -7.35 -4.54 -5.71
CA ASN A 78 -6.99 -5.02 -4.38
C ASN A 78 -5.73 -5.91 -4.39
N ALA A 79 -5.52 -6.69 -5.45
CA ALA A 79 -4.32 -7.49 -5.63
C ALA A 79 -3.08 -6.61 -5.84
N GLU A 80 -3.17 -5.54 -6.62
CA GLU A 80 -2.09 -4.57 -6.83
C GLU A 80 -1.71 -3.83 -5.55
N VAL A 81 -2.71 -3.35 -4.79
CA VAL A 81 -2.45 -2.77 -3.46
C VAL A 81 -1.75 -3.78 -2.55
N GLY A 82 -2.17 -5.04 -2.58
CA GLY A 82 -1.53 -6.13 -1.83
C GLY A 82 -0.08 -6.37 -2.26
N LEU A 83 0.19 -6.35 -3.57
CA LEU A 83 1.52 -6.52 -4.13
C LEU A 83 2.45 -5.35 -3.76
N ALA A 84 1.97 -4.11 -3.87
CA ALA A 84 2.69 -2.91 -3.45
C ALA A 84 3.02 -2.97 -1.95
N THR A 85 2.04 -3.35 -1.13
CA THR A 85 2.22 -3.55 0.32
C THR A 85 3.33 -4.57 0.60
N LYS A 86 3.29 -5.74 -0.06
CA LYS A 86 4.30 -6.79 0.12
C LYS A 86 5.69 -6.34 -0.31
N ARG A 87 5.80 -5.64 -1.44
CA ARG A 87 7.06 -5.07 -1.94
C ARG A 87 7.66 -4.08 -0.94
N LEU A 88 6.85 -3.14 -0.45
CA LEU A 88 7.28 -2.15 0.55
C LEU A 88 7.70 -2.81 1.87
N MET A 89 6.97 -3.83 2.33
CA MET A 89 7.34 -4.59 3.53
C MET A 89 8.67 -5.30 3.36
N ASN A 90 8.89 -5.95 2.22
CA ASN A 90 10.15 -6.62 1.92
C ASN A 90 11.31 -5.62 1.83
N LEU A 91 11.07 -4.45 1.24
CA LEU A 91 12.07 -3.37 1.16
C LEU A 91 12.44 -2.83 2.54
N ALA A 92 11.43 -2.58 3.39
CA ALA A 92 11.62 -2.13 4.76
C ALA A 92 12.41 -3.13 5.61
N VAL A 93 12.17 -4.43 5.44
CA VAL A 93 12.91 -5.48 6.16
C VAL A 93 14.34 -5.60 5.63
N SER A 94 14.53 -5.64 4.30
CA SER A 94 15.85 -5.81 3.68
C SER A 94 16.79 -4.64 3.93
N HIS A 95 16.26 -3.43 4.07
CA HIS A 95 17.02 -2.21 4.33
C HIS A 95 16.91 -1.74 5.78
N SER A 96 16.47 -2.62 6.69
CA SER A 96 16.22 -2.25 8.09
C SER A 96 17.42 -1.62 8.81
N ALA A 97 18.65 -1.98 8.43
CA ALA A 97 19.87 -1.41 8.98
C ALA A 97 20.14 0.05 8.56
N SER A 98 19.66 0.48 7.38
CA SER A 98 19.84 1.86 6.87
C SER A 98 18.65 2.77 7.18
N LEU A 99 17.55 2.22 7.67
CA LEU A 99 16.37 3.00 8.04
C LEU A 99 16.63 4.05 9.13
N PRO A 100 17.41 3.78 10.21
CA PRO A 100 17.64 4.77 11.27
C PRO A 100 18.43 6.01 10.80
N SER A 101 19.24 5.88 9.76
CA SER A 101 20.03 6.97 9.19
C SER A 101 19.33 7.72 8.05
N THR A 102 18.14 7.24 7.62
CA THR A 102 17.38 7.84 6.52
C THR A 102 16.28 8.76 7.08
N PRO A 103 16.09 9.98 6.57
CA PRO A 103 15.00 10.85 6.98
C PRO A 103 13.63 10.18 6.78
N THR A 104 12.79 10.18 7.82
CA THR A 104 11.46 9.56 7.79
C THR A 104 10.56 10.13 6.71
N ALA A 105 10.66 11.43 6.45
CA ALA A 105 9.91 12.08 5.39
C ALA A 105 10.21 11.46 4.01
N ASP A 106 11.45 11.09 3.72
CA ASP A 106 11.81 10.53 2.42
C ASP A 106 11.36 9.08 2.30
N VAL A 107 11.42 8.31 3.38
CA VAL A 107 10.83 6.96 3.42
C VAL A 107 9.33 7.01 3.18
N TYR A 108 8.61 7.94 3.82
CA TYR A 108 7.16 8.08 3.65
C TYR A 108 6.79 8.52 2.24
N LYS A 109 7.56 9.42 1.61
CA LYS A 109 7.36 9.78 0.21
C LYS A 109 7.45 8.57 -0.72
N VAL A 110 8.39 7.66 -0.49
CA VAL A 110 8.51 6.43 -1.30
C VAL A 110 7.28 5.55 -1.12
N VAL A 111 6.82 5.35 0.11
CA VAL A 111 5.58 4.59 0.40
C VAL A 111 4.37 5.24 -0.29
N ASP A 112 4.21 6.55 -0.14
CA ASP A 112 3.11 7.31 -0.74
C ASP A 112 3.15 7.24 -2.27
N PHE A 113 4.34 7.36 -2.85
CA PHE A 113 4.55 7.28 -4.30
C PHE A 113 4.18 5.89 -4.85
N GLU A 114 4.58 4.81 -4.20
CA GLU A 114 4.23 3.45 -4.64
C GLU A 114 2.72 3.20 -4.61
N PHE A 115 2.01 3.69 -3.59
CA PHE A 115 0.55 3.59 -3.55
C PHE A 115 -0.15 4.53 -4.53
N ALA A 116 0.41 5.72 -4.76
CA ALA A 116 -0.13 6.65 -5.76
C ALA A 116 -0.11 6.07 -7.18
N LYS A 117 0.91 5.27 -7.53
CA LYS A 117 0.94 4.56 -8.82
C LYS A 117 -0.29 3.69 -9.05
N VAL A 118 -0.68 2.92 -8.03
CA VAL A 118 -1.86 2.04 -8.11
C VAL A 118 -3.14 2.85 -8.37
N VAL A 119 -3.29 4.01 -7.72
CA VAL A 119 -4.46 4.88 -7.93
C VAL A 119 -4.41 5.54 -9.32
N ASN A 120 -3.24 5.96 -9.78
CA ASN A 120 -3.08 6.63 -11.07
C ASN A 120 -3.34 5.72 -12.28
N GLU A 121 -3.27 4.39 -12.11
CA GLU A 121 -3.64 3.42 -13.14
C GLU A 121 -5.16 3.20 -13.24
N LEU A 122 -5.94 3.66 -12.25
CA LEU A 122 -7.38 3.41 -12.18
C LEU A 122 -8.20 4.00 -13.34
N PRO A 123 -7.93 5.22 -13.87
CA PRO A 123 -8.70 5.76 -14.98
C PRO A 123 -8.72 4.86 -16.21
N HIS A 124 -7.57 4.27 -16.56
CA HIS A 124 -7.47 3.32 -17.68
C HIS A 124 -8.31 2.05 -17.43
N LYS A 125 -8.39 1.60 -16.17
CA LYS A 125 -9.21 0.45 -15.79
C LYS A 125 -10.71 0.75 -15.83
N VAL A 126 -11.09 1.98 -15.49
CA VAL A 126 -12.47 2.46 -15.56
C VAL A 126 -12.97 2.55 -17.01
N GLU A 127 -12.09 2.90 -17.96
CA GLU A 127 -12.45 2.90 -19.39
C GLU A 127 -12.92 1.52 -19.87
N GLU A 128 -12.47 0.44 -19.24
CA GLU A 128 -12.93 -0.90 -19.60
C GLU A 128 -14.42 -1.10 -19.39
N LEU A 129 -15.01 -0.46 -18.37
CA LEU A 129 -16.44 -0.56 -18.07
C LEU A 129 -17.31 -0.03 -19.21
N ASN A 130 -16.81 0.96 -19.97
CA ASN A 130 -17.52 1.50 -21.12
C ASN A 130 -17.59 0.49 -22.29
N LYS A 131 -16.69 -0.50 -22.36
CA LYS A 131 -16.73 -1.54 -23.41
C LYS A 131 -17.99 -2.41 -23.34
N CYS A 132 -18.65 -2.47 -22.17
CA CYS A 132 -19.91 -3.17 -22.00
C CYS A 132 -21.11 -2.44 -22.62
N LEU A 133 -20.98 -1.16 -22.98
CA LEU A 133 -22.07 -0.36 -23.53
C LEU A 133 -22.16 -0.40 -25.06
N GLY A 134 -21.11 -0.86 -25.75
CA GLY A 134 -21.00 -0.87 -27.21
C GLY A 134 -20.21 0.32 -27.74
#